data_AF-A0A8J6XQI2-F1
#
_entry.id   AF-A0A8J6XQI2-F1
#
_cell.length_a   1.000
_cell.length_b   1.000
_cell.length_c   1.000
_cell.angle_alpha   90.00
_cell.angle_beta   90.00
_cell.angle_gamma   90.00
#
_symmetry.space_group_name_H-M   'P 1'
#
loop_
_entity.id
_entity.type
_entity.pdbx_description
1 polymer ?
#
loop_
_entity_poly.entity_id
_entity_poly.type
_entity_poly.pdbx_seq_one_letter_code
_entity_poly.pdbx_strand_id
1 'polypeptide(L)'
;MHQLPKELQELMKQADRLAPEDQLRLASYLLEKISHCEIKPKPRYNVKEFRGIAPNHMSGMDAQEYVNRIRRGEFPELEIEYRNEV
;
A
#
# COMPACT_ATOMS: atom_id res chain seq x y z
N MET A 1 -7.01 13.77 -0.03
CA MET A 1 -7.40 13.55 1.38
C MET A 1 -8.42 12.42 1.40
N HIS A 2 -8.25 11.39 2.22
CA HIS A 2 -9.26 10.32 2.33
C HIS A 2 -10.43 10.87 3.14
N GLN A 3 -11.60 10.96 2.52
CA GLN A 3 -12.81 11.44 3.17
C GLN A 3 -13.33 10.33 4.08
N LEU A 4 -13.64 10.66 5.34
CA LEU A 4 -14.24 9.70 6.26
C LEU A 4 -15.62 9.28 5.73
N PRO A 5 -16.02 8.00 5.88
CA PRO A 5 -17.36 7.55 5.51
C PRO A 5 -18.43 8.43 6.17
N LYS A 6 -19.50 8.76 5.45
CA LYS A 6 -20.58 9.62 5.98
C LYS A 6 -21.19 9.04 7.24
N GLU A 7 -21.32 7.72 7.27
CA GLU A 7 -21.84 6.95 8.39
C GLU A 7 -20.99 7.12 9.65
N LEU A 8 -19.65 7.12 9.49
CA LEU A 8 -18.72 7.32 10.60
C LEU A 8 -18.79 8.76 11.14
N GLN A 9 -18.91 9.75 10.25
CA GLN A 9 -19.03 11.15 10.65
C GLN A 9 -20.30 11.40 11.47
N GLU A 10 -21.43 10.79 11.09
CA GLU A 10 -22.67 10.91 11.85
C GLU A 10 -22.60 10.18 13.20
N LEU A 11 -21.96 9.00 13.25
CA LEU A 11 -21.71 8.28 14.50
C LEU A 11 -20.86 9.08 15.49
N MET A 12 -19.84 9.80 15.01
CA MET A 12 -19.03 10.69 15.84
C MET A 12 -19.88 11.83 16.43
N LYS A 13 -20.71 12.49 15.61
CA LYS A 13 -21.63 13.53 16.09
C LYS A 13 -22.63 13.01 17.12
N GLN A 14 -23.06 11.76 17.00
CA GLN A 14 -23.95 11.12 17.97
C GLN A 14 -23.22 10.82 19.28
N ALA A 15 -21.98 10.30 19.20
CA ALA A 15 -21.15 10.04 20.37
C ALA A 15 -20.82 11.33 21.14
N ASP A 16 -20.59 12.45 20.44
CA ASP A 16 -20.31 13.76 21.05
C ASP A 16 -21.48 14.30 21.89
N ARG A 17 -22.71 13.82 21.65
CA ARG A 17 -23.91 14.20 22.41
C ARG A 17 -24.10 13.38 23.69
N LEU A 18 -23.35 12.30 23.87
CA LEU A 18 -23.41 11.46 25.07
C LEU A 18 -22.72 12.14 26.25
N ALA A 19 -23.10 11.76 27.47
CA ALA A 19 -22.36 12.14 28.65
C ALA A 19 -20.94 11.53 28.61
N PRO A 20 -19.92 12.17 29.24
CA PRO A 20 -18.55 11.65 29.23
C PRO A 20 -18.42 10.20 29.72
N GLU A 21 -19.23 9.81 30.71
CA GLU A 21 -19.27 8.44 31.22
C GLU A 21 -19.77 7.42 30.17
N ASP A 22 -20.77 7.80 29.38
CA ASP A 22 -21.32 6.96 28.32
C ASP A 22 -20.39 6.90 27.10
N GLN A 23 -19.65 7.98 26.82
CA GLN A 23 -18.58 7.97 25.82
C GLN A 23 -17.48 6.96 26.19
N LEU A 24 -17.07 6.92 27.46
CA LEU A 24 -16.09 5.95 27.96
C LEU A 24 -16.61 4.51 27.88
N ARG A 25 -17.89 4.29 28.18
CA ARG A 25 -18.54 2.98 28.02
C ARG A 25 -18.56 2.55 26.54
N LEU A 26 -18.92 3.46 25.65
CA LEU A 26 -18.92 3.22 24.20
C LEU A 26 -17.51 2.88 23.69
N ALA A 27 -16.49 3.64 24.09
CA ALA A 27 -15.10 3.38 23.74
C ALA A 27 -14.66 1.98 24.21
N SER A 28 -14.99 1.61 25.45
CA SER A 28 -14.65 0.29 26.01
C SER A 28 -15.30 -0.85 25.22
N TYR A 29 -16.61 -0.72 24.92
CA TYR A 29 -17.35 -1.69 24.12
C TYR A 29 -16.75 -1.87 22.72
N LEU A 30 -16.36 -0.77 22.06
CA LEU A 30 -15.74 -0.81 20.74
C LEU A 30 -14.34 -1.45 20.78
N LEU A 31 -13.53 -1.11 21.79
CA LEU A 31 -12.22 -1.71 22.00
C LEU A 31 -12.29 -3.22 22.22
N GLU A 32 -13.22 -3.68 23.06
CA GLU A 32 -13.45 -5.11 23.30
C GLU A 32 -13.83 -5.82 21.98
N LYS A 33 -14.78 -5.27 21.23
CA LYS A 33 -15.17 -5.84 19.93
C LYS A 33 -14.03 -5.92 18.92
N ILE A 34 -13.21 -4.86 18.83
CA ILE A 34 -12.09 -4.81 17.88
C ILE A 34 -10.94 -5.71 18.34
N SER A 35 -10.76 -5.91 19.64
CA SER A 35 -9.70 -6.79 20.18
C SER A 35 -9.84 -8.25 19.73
N HIS A 36 -11.06 -8.68 19.43
CA HIS A 36 -11.35 -10.01 18.88
C HIS A 36 -11.27 -10.08 17.36
N CYS A 37 -11.14 -8.95 16.66
CA CYS A 37 -10.88 -8.95 15.24
C CYS A 37 -9.39 -9.20 15.00
N GLU A 38 -9.05 -10.29 14.31
CA GLU A 38 -7.74 -10.42 13.67
C GLU A 38 -7.64 -9.33 12.59
N ILE A 39 -7.18 -8.14 12.97
CA ILE A 39 -6.72 -7.13 12.01
C ILE A 39 -5.47 -7.73 11.40
N LYS A 40 -5.65 -8.53 10.33
CA LYS A 40 -4.52 -9.05 9.56
C LYS A 40 -3.76 -7.82 9.09
N PRO A 41 -2.53 -7.59 9.58
CA PRO A 41 -1.73 -6.48 9.09
C PRO A 41 -1.66 -6.65 7.59
N LYS A 42 -1.98 -5.56 6.85
CA LYS A 42 -1.85 -5.55 5.39
C LYS A 42 -0.48 -6.15 5.07
N PRO A 43 -0.39 -7.19 4.21
CA PRO A 43 0.86 -7.90 3.99
C PRO A 43 1.93 -6.85 3.69
N ARG A 44 2.93 -6.77 4.57
CA ARG A 44 4.13 -6.00 4.32
C ARG A 44 4.86 -6.75 3.22
N TYR A 45 4.50 -6.47 1.97
CA TYR A 45 5.22 -7.03 0.83
C TYR A 45 6.69 -6.66 1.02
N ASN A 46 7.51 -7.67 1.26
CA ASN A 46 8.94 -7.45 1.35
C ASN A 46 9.40 -7.18 -0.07
N VAL A 47 10.05 -6.05 -0.32
CA VAL A 47 10.54 -5.71 -1.67
C VAL A 47 11.50 -6.78 -2.20
N LYS A 48 12.12 -7.58 -1.32
CA LYS A 48 12.91 -8.76 -1.67
C LYS A 48 12.08 -9.97 -2.17
N GLU A 49 10.77 -9.99 -1.96
CA GLU A 49 9.82 -10.99 -2.49
C GLU A 49 9.52 -10.78 -3.97
N PHE A 50 9.93 -9.66 -4.58
CA PHE A 50 9.94 -9.49 -6.03
C PHE A 50 11.01 -10.35 -6.75
N ARG A 51 11.49 -11.43 -6.12
CA ARG A 51 12.31 -12.43 -6.80
C ARG A 51 11.47 -13.12 -7.87
N GLY A 52 11.93 -13.08 -9.11
CA GLY A 52 11.25 -13.75 -10.22
C GLY A 52 10.22 -12.90 -10.97
N ILE A 53 10.17 -11.57 -10.78
CA ILE A 53 9.40 -10.68 -11.68
C ILE A 53 9.96 -10.71 -13.12
N ALA A 54 11.19 -11.18 -13.31
CA ALA A 54 11.83 -11.27 -14.61
C ALA A 54 12.62 -12.59 -14.76
N PRO A 55 12.00 -13.78 -14.70
CA PRO A 55 12.74 -15.04 -14.75
C PRO A 55 13.52 -15.21 -16.06
N ASN A 56 13.07 -14.55 -17.14
CA ASN A 56 13.63 -14.69 -18.48
C ASN A 56 13.82 -13.35 -19.23
N HIS A 57 13.61 -12.17 -18.62
CA HIS A 57 13.81 -10.90 -19.34
C HIS A 57 15.29 -10.56 -19.56
N MET A 58 16.16 -11.05 -18.67
CA MET A 58 17.61 -10.82 -18.77
C MET A 58 18.32 -12.03 -19.39
N SER A 59 17.62 -13.06 -19.86
CA SER A 59 18.21 -14.28 -20.45
C SER A 59 19.33 -14.92 -19.61
N GLY A 60 19.22 -14.86 -18.28
CA GLY A 60 20.25 -15.34 -17.35
C GLY A 60 21.43 -14.39 -17.13
N MET A 61 21.40 -13.19 -17.69
CA MET A 61 22.38 -12.11 -17.45
C MET A 61 22.19 -11.51 -16.05
N ASP A 62 23.31 -11.15 -15.42
CA ASP A 62 23.29 -10.38 -14.18
C ASP A 62 22.55 -9.04 -14.36
N ALA A 63 21.79 -8.64 -13.34
CA ALA A 63 20.95 -7.44 -13.42
C ALA A 63 21.75 -6.15 -13.61
N GLN A 64 22.96 -6.06 -13.06
CA GLN A 64 23.83 -4.90 -13.23
C GLN A 64 24.40 -4.86 -14.65
N GLU A 65 24.78 -6.02 -15.19
CA GLU A 65 25.27 -6.14 -16.57
C GLU A 65 24.17 -5.74 -17.57
N TYR A 66 22.94 -6.18 -17.36
CA TYR A 66 21.79 -5.78 -18.19
C TYR A 66 21.58 -4.26 -18.20
N VAL A 67 21.60 -3.61 -17.03
CA VAL A 67 21.46 -2.14 -16.92
C VAL A 67 22.63 -1.41 -17.59
N ASN A 68 23.85 -1.92 -17.46
CA ASN A 68 25.02 -1.33 -18.11
C ASN A 68 24.92 -1.36 -19.63
N ARG A 69 24.42 -2.46 -20.21
CA ARG A 69 24.20 -2.59 -21.67
C ARG A 69 23.10 -1.67 -22.17
N ILE A 70 22.00 -1.51 -21.42
CA ILE A 70 20.98 -0.50 -21.72
C ILE A 70 21.62 0.90 -21.76
N ARG A 71 22.43 1.27 -20.77
CA ARG A 71 23.10 2.59 -20.73
C ARG A 71 24.08 2.82 -21.89
N ARG A 72 24.64 1.75 -22.43
CA ARG A 72 25.53 1.79 -23.60
C ARG A 72 24.77 1.82 -24.93
N GLY A 73 23.44 1.72 -24.92
CA GLY A 73 22.62 1.69 -26.12
C GLY A 73 22.69 0.37 -26.88
N GLU A 74 23.10 -0.72 -26.22
CA GLU A 74 23.28 -2.04 -26.86
C GLU A 74 21.95 -2.75 -27.18
N PHE A 75 20.82 -2.16 -26.79
CA PHE A 75 19.47 -2.65 -27.07
C PHE A 75 18.64 -1.56 -27.77
N PRO A 76 18.87 -1.30 -29.07
CA PRO A 76 18.17 -0.26 -29.81
C PRO A 76 16.65 -0.50 -29.89
N GLU A 77 16.20 -1.75 -29.87
CA GLU A 77 14.77 -2.11 -29.79
C GLU A 77 14.12 -1.80 -28.43
N LEU A 78 14.91 -1.58 -27.37
CA LEU A 78 14.42 -1.25 -26.03
C LEU A 78 14.53 0.25 -25.75
N GLU A 79 14.69 1.09 -26.78
CA GLU A 79 14.54 2.55 -26.64
C GLU A 79 13.17 2.83 -26.03
N ILE A 80 13.19 3.13 -24.73
CA ILE A 80 12.02 3.60 -24.01
C ILE A 80 11.72 4.96 -24.64
N GLU A 81 10.68 5.03 -25.48
CA GLU A 81 10.09 6.30 -25.87
C GLU A 81 9.73 7.02 -24.57
N TYR A 82 10.62 7.94 -24.14
CA TYR A 82 10.26 8.95 -23.17
C TYR A 82 9.27 9.86 -23.88
N ARG A 83 8.00 9.44 -23.88
CA ARG A 83 6.88 10.28 -24.26
C ARG A 83 6.80 11.37 -23.20
N ASN A 84 7.50 12.46 -23.48
CA ASN A 84 7.40 13.71 -22.73
C ASN A 84 6.00 14.26 -22.95
N GLU A 85 5.01 13.76 -22.21
CA GLU A 85 3.75 14.47 -22.02
C GLU A 85 3.98 15.51 -20.92
N VAL A 86 4.21 16.75 -21.35
CA VAL A 86 4.03 17.98 -20.56
C VAL A 86 2.68 18.57 -20.94
#